data_AF-A0A9Q6ZCU7-F1
#
_entry.id   AF-A0A9Q6ZCU7-F1
#
_cell.length_a   1.000
_cell.length_b   1.000
_cell.length_c   1.000
_cell.angle_alpha   90.00
_cell.angle_beta   90.00
_cell.angle_gamma   90.00
#
_symmetry.space_group_name_H-M   'P 1'
#
loop_
_entity.id
_entity.type
_entity.pdbx_description
1 polymer ?
#
loop_
_entity_poly.entity_id
_entity_poly.type
_entity_poly.pdbx_seq_one_letter_code
_entity_poly.pdbx_strand_id
1 'polypeptide(L)'
;MSKNKVQDFKESISETTAKDIILEELDEQGHPVMVEDVIVWALEYYAENFDKGHPTSGKAVAYYMVERIKEEEQKTIDRARWSIE
;
A
#
# COMPACT_ATOMS: atom_id res chain seq x y z
N MET A 1 26.68 -26.65 -0.02
CA MET A 1 25.32 -27.12 0.35
C MET A 1 24.53 -25.94 0.89
N SER A 2 23.30 -25.83 0.42
CA SER A 2 22.43 -24.66 0.47
C SER A 2 21.87 -24.40 1.88
N LYS A 3 22.34 -23.35 2.55
CA LYS A 3 21.70 -22.82 3.77
C LYS A 3 20.66 -21.72 3.47
N ASN A 4 20.59 -21.24 2.23
CA ASN A 4 19.71 -20.10 1.85
C ASN A 4 18.32 -20.51 1.37
N LYS A 5 18.15 -21.69 0.76
CA LYS A 5 16.86 -22.07 0.15
C LYS A 5 15.66 -22.11 1.11
N VAL A 6 15.89 -22.41 2.39
CA VAL A 6 14.81 -22.49 3.39
C VAL A 6 14.40 -21.11 3.89
N GLN A 7 15.32 -20.16 3.91
CA GLN A 7 15.07 -18.79 4.32
C GLN A 7 14.35 -18.02 3.21
N ASP A 8 14.85 -18.13 1.97
CA ASP A 8 14.25 -17.56 0.77
C ASP A 8 12.80 -18.06 0.56
N PHE A 9 12.52 -19.32 0.89
CA PHE A 9 11.19 -19.92 0.77
C PHE A 9 10.22 -19.49 1.88
N LYS A 10 10.72 -19.21 3.10
CA LYS A 10 9.88 -18.70 4.20
C LYS A 10 9.52 -17.23 3.99
N GLU A 11 10.43 -16.42 3.46
CA GLU A 11 10.14 -15.03 3.07
C GLU A 11 9.07 -14.98 1.98
N SER A 12 9.15 -15.82 0.93
CA SER A 12 8.12 -15.82 -0.14
C SER A 12 6.73 -16.25 0.32
N ILE A 13 6.62 -17.15 1.31
CA ILE A 13 5.34 -17.57 1.89
C ILE A 13 4.77 -16.48 2.82
N SER A 14 5.63 -15.79 3.57
CA SER A 14 5.22 -14.71 4.47
C SER A 14 4.78 -13.46 3.70
N GLU A 15 5.45 -13.11 2.60
CA GLU A 15 5.08 -11.98 1.73
C GLU A 15 3.74 -12.21 1.02
N THR A 16 3.39 -13.46 0.74
CA THR A 16 2.12 -13.81 0.09
C THR A 16 0.98 -13.91 1.09
N THR A 17 1.17 -14.55 2.24
CA THR A 17 0.10 -14.71 3.24
C THR A 17 -0.45 -13.39 3.76
N ALA A 18 0.42 -12.43 4.10
CA ALA A 18 -0.03 -11.14 4.63
C ALA A 18 -0.79 -10.33 3.56
N LYS A 19 -0.33 -10.39 2.31
CA LYS A 19 -0.99 -9.74 1.17
C LYS A 19 -2.36 -10.37 0.91
N ASP A 20 -2.44 -11.70 0.91
CA ASP A 20 -3.66 -12.44 0.60
C ASP A 20 -4.74 -12.14 1.65
N ILE A 21 -4.39 -12.15 2.95
CA ILE A 21 -5.32 -11.78 4.03
C ILE A 21 -5.84 -10.34 3.87
N ILE A 22 -4.96 -9.37 3.55
CA ILE A 22 -5.39 -7.99 3.37
C ILE A 22 -6.36 -7.87 2.19
N LEU A 23 -6.11 -8.57 1.08
CA LEU A 23 -6.98 -8.54 -0.09
C LEU A 23 -8.32 -9.25 0.17
N GLU A 24 -8.30 -10.38 0.87
CA GLU A 24 -9.51 -11.11 1.28
C GLU A 24 -10.39 -10.24 2.19
N GLU A 25 -9.81 -9.62 3.22
CA GLU A 25 -10.56 -8.74 4.12
C GLU A 25 -11.09 -7.48 3.41
N LEU A 26 -10.36 -6.92 2.45
CA LEU A 26 -10.86 -5.78 1.67
C LEU A 26 -12.04 -6.17 0.75
N ASP A 27 -12.06 -7.40 0.23
CA ASP A 27 -13.14 -7.93 -0.63
C ASP A 27 -14.37 -8.37 0.19
N GLU A 28 -14.15 -8.97 1.36
CA GLU A 28 -15.23 -9.49 2.21
C GLU A 28 -15.99 -8.40 2.98
N GLN A 29 -15.36 -7.26 3.28
CA GLN A 29 -15.98 -6.19 4.06
C GLN A 29 -16.86 -5.29 3.17
N GLY A 30 -18.15 -5.20 3.48
CA GLY A 30 -19.11 -4.37 2.73
C GLY A 30 -18.91 -2.84 2.83
N HIS A 31 -18.02 -2.37 3.71
CA HIS A 31 -17.62 -0.97 3.83
C HIS A 31 -16.11 -0.86 4.14
N PRO A 32 -15.23 -1.03 3.14
CA PRO A 32 -13.78 -1.04 3.32
C PRO A 32 -13.17 0.33 3.62
N VAL A 33 -13.97 1.41 3.54
CA VAL A 33 -13.54 2.81 3.66
C VAL A 33 -12.66 3.05 4.90
N MET A 34 -13.00 2.47 6.06
CA MET A 34 -12.19 2.68 7.28
C MET A 34 -10.84 1.95 7.26
N VAL A 35 -10.72 0.85 6.52
CA VAL A 35 -9.47 0.09 6.41
C VAL A 35 -8.58 0.70 5.33
N GLU A 36 -9.16 1.12 4.21
CA GLU A 36 -8.46 1.84 3.14
C GLU A 36 -7.81 3.13 3.67
N ASP A 37 -8.55 3.93 4.45
CA ASP A 37 -8.02 5.15 5.08
C ASP A 37 -6.81 4.85 5.99
N VAL A 38 -6.84 3.75 6.74
CA VAL A 38 -5.74 3.32 7.61
C VAL A 38 -4.52 2.88 6.80
N ILE A 39 -4.74 2.17 5.68
CA ILE A 39 -3.66 1.77 4.77
C ILE A 39 -2.99 3.00 4.15
N VAL A 40 -3.79 3.97 3.68
CA VAL A 40 -3.27 5.23 3.12
C VAL A 40 -2.47 5.99 4.17
N TRP A 41 -3.01 6.16 5.38
CA TRP A 41 -2.32 6.81 6.49
C TRP A 41 -0.98 6.13 6.82
N ALA A 42 -0.95 4.80 6.85
CA ALA A 42 0.28 4.04 7.12
C ALA A 42 1.35 4.26 6.05
N LEU A 43 0.95 4.32 4.77
CA LEU A 43 1.84 4.61 3.65
C LEU A 43 2.40 6.03 3.71
N GLU A 44 1.56 7.03 4.02
CA GLU A 44 1.98 8.41 4.23
C GLU A 44 2.98 8.51 5.39
N TYR A 45 2.63 7.93 6.54
CA TYR A 45 3.50 7.92 7.71
C TYR A 45 4.85 7.28 7.41
N TYR A 46 4.86 6.14 6.72
CA TYR A 46 6.08 5.45 6.33
C TYR A 46 6.91 6.25 5.33
N ALA A 47 6.26 6.87 4.34
CA ALA A 47 6.91 7.74 3.36
C ALA A 47 7.52 9.00 3.99
N GLU A 48 6.95 9.53 5.07
CA GLU A 48 7.40 10.78 5.70
C GLU A 48 8.44 10.56 6.81
N ASN A 49 8.33 9.47 7.58
CA ASN A 49 9.04 9.34 8.85
C ASN A 49 10.25 8.40 8.82
N PHE A 50 10.42 7.58 7.77
CA PHE A 50 11.54 6.65 7.65
C PHE A 50 12.73 7.27 6.89
N ASP A 51 13.53 8.12 7.57
CA ASP A 51 14.83 8.61 7.06
C ASP A 51 16.03 8.28 7.96
N LYS A 52 15.83 7.57 9.07
CA LYS A 52 16.90 7.36 10.06
C LYS A 52 17.72 6.10 9.73
N GLY A 53 18.58 6.20 8.72
CA GLY A 53 19.80 5.38 8.63
C GLY A 53 20.03 4.60 7.34
N HIS A 54 19.01 4.35 6.51
CA HIS A 54 19.17 3.74 5.18
C HIS A 54 18.05 4.21 4.25
N PRO A 55 18.35 4.62 3.00
CA PRO A 55 17.32 4.79 1.99
C PRO A 55 16.73 3.40 1.69
N THR A 56 15.57 3.10 2.28
CA THR A 56 14.86 1.86 1.98
C THR A 56 14.09 2.06 0.69
N SER A 57 14.26 1.16 -0.28
CA SER A 57 13.43 1.11 -1.50
C SER A 57 11.94 1.16 -1.18
N GLY A 58 11.53 0.60 -0.04
CA GLY A 58 10.17 0.69 0.47
C GLY A 58 9.66 2.12 0.66
N LYS A 59 10.49 3.08 1.10
CA LYS A 59 10.05 4.48 1.30
C LYS A 59 9.67 5.12 -0.03
N ALA A 60 10.50 4.91 -1.05
CA ALA A 60 10.25 5.40 -2.40
C ALA A 60 8.98 4.76 -3.00
N VAL A 61 8.76 3.46 -2.75
CA VAL A 61 7.54 2.76 -3.17
C VAL A 61 6.32 3.32 -2.45
N ALA A 62 6.37 3.52 -1.13
CA ALA A 62 5.27 4.08 -0.36
C ALA A 62 4.93 5.50 -0.82
N TYR A 63 5.94 6.36 -1.00
CA TYR A 63 5.77 7.70 -1.55
C TYR A 63 5.08 7.67 -2.93
N TYR A 64 5.55 6.82 -3.83
CA TYR A 64 4.95 6.67 -5.16
C TYR A 64 3.50 6.19 -5.11
N MET A 65 3.17 5.28 -4.18
CA MET A 65 1.79 4.82 -3.99
C MET A 65 0.89 5.95 -3.50
N VAL A 66 1.32 6.74 -2.52
CA VAL A 66 0.58 7.89 -1.99
C VAL A 66 0.30 8.92 -3.08
N GLU A 67 1.30 9.31 -3.87
CA GLU A 67 1.13 10.29 -4.94
C GLU A 67 0.12 9.80 -5.99
N ARG A 68 0.20 8.53 -6.39
CA ARG A 68 -0.76 7.94 -7.34
C ARG A 68 -2.19 7.92 -6.83
N ILE A 69 -2.38 7.63 -5.54
CA ILE A 69 -3.71 7.64 -4.92
C ILE A 69 -4.30 9.06 -4.99
N LYS A 70 -3.53 10.06 -4.55
CA LYS A 70 -3.94 11.48 -4.59
C LYS A 70 -4.26 11.97 -6.00
N GLU A 71 -3.46 11.57 -6.99
CA GLU A 71 -3.72 11.92 -8.40
C GLU A 71 -5.06 11.33 -8.91
N GLU A 72 -5.38 10.09 -8.58
CA GLU A 72 -6.64 9.45 -9.02
C GLU A 72 -7.87 9.98 -8.27
N GLU A 73 -7.72 10.32 -6.99
CA GLU A 73 -8.75 11.03 -6.23
C GLU A 73 -9.06 12.39 -6.86
N GLN A 74 -8.02 13.16 -7.20
CA GLN A 74 -8.17 14.46 -7.87
C GLN A 74 -8.86 14.31 -9.23
N LYS A 75 -8.46 13.34 -10.05
CA LYS A 75 -9.13 13.04 -11.33
C LYS A 75 -10.60 12.68 -11.14
N THR A 76 -10.94 11.98 -10.06
CA THR A 76 -12.34 11.62 -9.75
C THR A 76 -13.15 12.85 -9.38
N ILE A 77 -12.61 13.73 -8.55
CA ILE A 77 -13.22 15.02 -8.19
C ILE A 77 -13.42 15.88 -9.44
N ASP A 78 -12.41 15.97 -10.31
CA ASP A 78 -12.47 16.76 -11.54
C ASP A 78 -13.55 16.21 -12.48
N ARG A 79 -13.61 14.89 -12.70
CA ARG A 79 -14.68 14.26 -13.50
C ARG A 79 -16.07 14.55 -12.94
N ALA A 80 -16.25 14.46 -11.63
CA ALA A 80 -17.53 14.75 -10.99
C ALA A 80 -17.94 16.21 -11.19
N ARG A 81 -16.99 17.15 -11.07
CA ARG A 81 -17.21 18.58 -11.29
C ARG A 81 -17.68 18.89 -12.72
N TRP A 82 -17.09 18.24 -13.72
CA TRP A 82 -17.41 18.46 -15.14
C TRP A 82 -18.69 17.74 -15.59
N SER A 83 -19.22 16.83 -14.77
CA SER A 83 -20.47 16.12 -15.07
C SER A 83 -21.72 16.86 -14.56
N ILE A 84 -21.53 17.99 -13.87
CA ILE A 84 -22.59 18.82 -13.27
C ILE A 84 -22.86 20.11 -14.09
N GLU A 85 -22.01 20.43 -15.08
CA GLU A 85 -22.18 21.53 -16.05
C GLU A 85 -22.82 21.04 -17.35
#